data_AF-A0A851C740-F1
#
_entry.id   AF-A0A851C740-F1
#
_cell.length_a   1.000
_cell.length_b   1.000
_cell.length_c   1.000
_cell.angle_alpha   90.00
_cell.angle_beta   90.00
_cell.angle_gamma   90.00
#
_symmetry.space_group_name_H-M   'P 1'
#
loop_
_entity.id
_entity.type
_entity.pdbx_description
1 polymer ?
#
loop_
_entity_poly.entity_id
_entity_poly.type
_entity_poly.pdbx_seq_one_letter_code
_entity_poly.pdbx_strand_id
1 'polypeptide(L)'
;VSLALPLTKVYFDLSSLLSSLARSTVIHEVKGITRCLLNESTNKDGEKEFVLHTEGINLAELFRYSDILDLNRLYSNDIHAMAKTYGIESALRVIIKEIKDVFAVYGIVVDPRHLSLVADYMCFEGIYKPLNRFAIQSNSSPLQQMTFETSYKFLKEATMMGAHDELRSPSACLVVGKVVKGGTGLFDLKQPLT
;
A
#
# COMPACT_ATOMS: atom_id res chain seq x y z
N VAL A 1 12.76 -25.60 41.43
CA VAL A 1 11.58 -24.75 41.71
C VAL A 1 10.56 -25.63 42.40
N SER A 2 10.19 -25.29 43.64
CA SER A 2 9.20 -26.06 44.41
C SER A 2 7.86 -25.31 44.33
N LEU A 3 6.83 -25.94 43.78
CA LEU A 3 5.48 -25.38 43.67
C LEU A 3 4.59 -25.99 44.76
N ALA A 4 3.99 -25.15 45.60
CA ALA A 4 3.03 -25.56 46.62
C ALA A 4 1.63 -25.12 46.22
N LEU A 5 0.69 -26.07 46.15
CA LEU A 5 -0.71 -25.83 45.78
C LEU A 5 -1.63 -26.15 46.98
N PRO A 6 -2.72 -25.40 47.20
CA PRO A 6 -3.65 -25.65 48.29
C PRO A 6 -4.43 -26.96 48.07
N LEU A 7 -4.63 -27.74 49.14
CA LEU A 7 -5.27 -29.08 49.19
C LEU A 7 -6.76 -29.14 48.81
N THR A 8 -7.33 -28.05 48.30
CA THR A 8 -8.72 -27.98 47.83
C THR A 8 -8.94 -28.95 46.66
N LYS A 9 -9.99 -29.78 46.75
CA LYS A 9 -10.39 -30.87 45.81
C LYS A 9 -10.77 -30.36 44.41
N VAL A 10 -9.87 -29.69 43.72
CA VAL A 10 -10.05 -29.24 42.34
C VAL A 10 -9.10 -30.07 41.48
N TYR A 11 -9.65 -30.82 40.53
CA TYR A 11 -8.84 -31.49 39.52
C TYR A 11 -8.15 -30.41 38.67
N PHE A 12 -6.83 -30.31 38.80
CA PHE A 12 -6.02 -29.33 38.08
C PHE A 12 -5.21 -30.04 36.99
N ASP A 13 -5.51 -29.76 35.72
CA ASP A 13 -4.71 -30.27 34.61
C ASP A 13 -3.43 -29.44 34.44
N LEU A 14 -2.42 -29.80 35.23
CA LEU A 14 -1.10 -29.19 35.19
C LEU A 14 -0.46 -29.35 33.80
N SER A 15 -0.76 -30.43 33.09
CA SER A 15 -0.16 -30.72 31.78
C SER A 15 -0.64 -29.76 30.71
N SER A 16 -1.94 -29.47 30.68
CA SER A 16 -2.54 -28.48 29.78
C SER A 16 -2.10 -27.07 30.11
N LEU A 17 -2.03 -26.71 31.40
CA LEU A 17 -1.51 -25.41 31.84
C LEU A 17 -0.05 -25.21 31.44
N LEU A 18 0.82 -26.18 31.73
CA LEU A 18 2.23 -26.11 31.37
C LEU A 18 2.42 -26.09 29.85
N SER A 19 1.64 -26.87 29.10
CA SER A 19 1.69 -26.87 27.64
C SER A 19 1.25 -25.52 27.05
N SER A 20 0.23 -24.89 27.65
CA SER A 20 -0.24 -23.56 27.27
C SER A 20 0.80 -22.48 27.59
N LEU A 21 1.37 -22.50 28.80
CA LEU A 21 2.42 -21.59 29.24
C LEU A 21 3.70 -21.76 28.40
N ALA A 22 4.10 -22.99 28.11
CA ALA A 22 5.27 -23.27 27.29
C ALA A 22 5.10 -22.74 25.85
N ARG A 23 3.88 -22.78 25.30
CA ARG A 23 3.59 -22.22 23.97
C ARG A 23 3.55 -20.69 23.95
N SER A 24 3.17 -20.05 25.05
CA SER A 24 3.08 -18.58 25.14
C SER A 24 4.37 -17.91 25.64
N THR A 25 5.28 -18.68 26.26
CA THR A 25 6.52 -18.13 26.79
C THR A 25 7.50 -17.84 25.65
N VAL A 26 7.79 -16.56 25.43
CA VAL A 26 8.78 -16.09 24.46
C VAL A 26 10.16 -16.03 25.13
N ILE A 27 11.14 -16.74 24.58
CA ILE A 27 12.53 -16.73 25.07
C ILE A 27 13.27 -15.48 24.54
N HIS A 28 13.17 -15.24 23.24
CA HIS A 28 13.75 -14.08 22.56
C HIS A 28 12.94 -13.76 21.30
N GLU A 29 12.53 -12.51 21.14
CA GLU A 29 11.77 -12.05 19.99
C GLU A 29 12.15 -10.60 19.66
N VAL A 30 12.24 -10.32 18.37
CA VAL A 30 12.27 -8.95 17.86
C VAL A 30 10.84 -8.54 17.55
N LYS A 31 10.38 -7.44 18.16
CA LYS A 31 9.01 -6.95 17.97
C LYS A 31 8.70 -6.77 16.49
N GLY A 32 7.58 -7.34 16.04
CA GLY A 32 7.09 -7.19 14.68
C GLY A 32 7.72 -8.14 13.65
N ILE A 33 8.62 -9.04 14.07
CA ILE A 33 9.17 -10.11 13.21
C ILE A 33 8.88 -11.46 13.87
N THR A 34 8.11 -12.31 13.20
CA THR A 34 7.72 -13.63 13.71
C THR A 34 8.72 -14.72 13.34
N ARG A 35 9.26 -14.66 12.12
CA ARG A 35 10.16 -15.68 11.58
C ARG A 35 11.14 -15.07 10.61
N CYS A 36 12.36 -15.61 10.57
CA CYS A 36 13.36 -15.30 9.57
C CYS A 36 13.80 -16.58 8.85
N LEU A 37 13.94 -16.51 7.54
CA LEU A 37 14.35 -17.61 6.67
C LEU A 37 15.55 -17.15 5.83
N LEU A 38 16.64 -17.91 5.88
CA LEU A 38 17.82 -17.64 5.06
C LEU A 38 17.74 -18.47 3.79
N ASN A 39 17.71 -17.79 2.64
CA ASN A 39 17.67 -18.42 1.33
C ASN A 39 18.98 -18.13 0.58
N GLU A 40 19.50 -19.12 -0.13
CA GLU A 40 20.58 -18.93 -1.11
C GLU A 40 19.97 -18.52 -2.45
N SER A 41 20.44 -17.40 -3.00
CA SER A 41 20.07 -16.91 -4.33
C SER A 41 21.33 -16.72 -5.17
N THR A 42 21.26 -16.99 -6.47
CA THR A 42 22.37 -16.73 -7.38
C THR A 42 22.13 -15.39 -8.06
N ASN A 43 23.08 -14.46 -7.96
CA ASN A 43 22.99 -13.19 -8.66
C ASN A 43 23.24 -13.39 -10.18
N LYS A 44 22.95 -12.36 -10.98
CA LYS A 44 23.14 -12.37 -12.44
C LYS A 44 24.59 -12.62 -12.86
N ASP A 45 25.55 -12.28 -11.99
CA ASP A 45 26.98 -12.49 -12.20
C ASP A 45 27.45 -13.91 -11.82
N GLY A 46 26.54 -14.79 -11.38
CA GLY A 46 26.83 -16.18 -11.02
C GLY A 46 27.33 -16.37 -9.58
N GLU A 47 27.46 -15.29 -8.81
CA GLU A 47 27.85 -15.34 -7.40
C GLU A 47 26.67 -15.77 -6.50
N LYS A 48 26.98 -16.52 -5.44
CA LYS A 48 26.00 -16.93 -4.43
C LYS A 48 25.80 -15.80 -3.42
N GLU A 49 24.57 -15.33 -3.31
CA GLU A 49 24.12 -14.33 -2.34
C GLU A 49 23.14 -14.94 -1.36
N PHE A 50 23.30 -14.61 -0.08
CA PHE A 50 22.36 -15.00 0.97
C PHE A 50 21.31 -13.91 1.16
N VAL A 51 20.04 -14.27 1.03
CA VAL A 51 18.91 -13.35 1.23
C VAL A 51 18.13 -13.79 2.46
N LEU A 52 17.97 -12.85 3.39
CA LEU A 52 17.16 -13.04 4.59
C LEU A 52 15.71 -12.60 4.31
N HIS A 53 14.78 -13.53 4.36
CA HIS A 53 13.34 -13.24 4.30
C HIS A 53 12.76 -13.21 5.70
N THR A 54 12.05 -12.13 6.03
CA THR A 54 11.39 -11.96 7.32
C THR A 54 9.88 -12.00 7.16
N GLU A 55 9.21 -12.78 8.01
CA GLU A 55 7.77 -12.68 8.23
C GLU A 55 7.52 -11.57 9.25
N GLY A 56 6.91 -10.49 8.81
CA GLY A 56 6.74 -9.27 9.59
C GLY A 56 7.74 -8.18 9.22
N ILE A 57 7.56 -7.00 9.82
CA ILE A 57 8.29 -5.79 9.45
C ILE A 57 8.71 -4.97 10.67
N ASN A 58 10.01 -4.71 10.75
CA ASN A 58 10.58 -3.76 11.70
C ASN A 58 11.88 -3.17 11.15
N LEU A 59 11.75 -2.15 10.31
CA LEU A 59 12.89 -1.50 9.65
C LEU A 59 13.85 -0.83 10.66
N ALA A 60 13.30 -0.26 11.73
CA ALA A 60 14.11 0.40 12.76
C ALA A 60 15.07 -0.57 13.45
N GLU A 61 14.62 -1.80 13.74
CA GLU A 61 15.50 -2.82 14.33
C GLU A 61 16.49 -3.35 13.29
N LEU A 62 16.06 -3.57 12.04
CA LEU A 62 16.94 -4.03 10.96
C LEU A 62 18.11 -3.06 10.72
N PHE A 63 17.89 -1.74 10.87
CA PHE A 63 18.96 -0.74 10.73
C PHE A 63 20.07 -0.86 11.77
N ARG A 64 19.79 -1.45 12.93
CA ARG A 64 20.81 -1.70 13.97
C ARG A 64 21.79 -2.80 13.57
N TYR A 65 21.42 -3.64 12.60
CA TYR A 65 22.24 -4.70 12.06
C TYR A 65 22.92 -4.31 10.72
N SER A 66 23.14 -3.01 10.50
CA SER A 66 23.81 -2.47 9.30
C SER A 66 25.23 -3.03 9.09
N ASP A 67 25.90 -3.48 10.15
CA ASP A 67 27.23 -4.10 10.06
C ASP A 67 27.21 -5.48 9.40
N ILE A 68 26.04 -6.14 9.39
CA ILE A 68 25.86 -7.52 8.91
C ILE A 68 25.00 -7.55 7.64
N LEU A 69 24.00 -6.66 7.54
CA LEU A 69 23.02 -6.62 6.47
C LEU A 69 23.28 -5.44 5.52
N ASP A 70 23.25 -5.71 4.21
CA ASP A 70 23.27 -4.64 3.21
C ASP A 70 21.89 -3.94 3.12
N LEU A 71 21.77 -2.81 3.81
CA LEU A 71 20.53 -2.03 3.88
C LEU A 71 20.19 -1.29 2.59
N ASN A 72 21.12 -1.14 1.64
CA ASN A 72 20.84 -0.47 0.37
C ASN A 72 19.96 -1.32 -0.56
N ARG A 73 20.00 -2.65 -0.35
CA ARG A 73 19.21 -3.63 -1.08
C ARG A 73 17.96 -4.08 -0.30
N LEU A 74 17.69 -3.44 0.84
CA LEU A 74 16.54 -3.76 1.67
C LEU A 74 15.24 -3.52 0.90
N TYR A 75 14.33 -4.48 0.99
CA TYR A 75 13.04 -4.47 0.32
C TYR A 75 11.94 -4.88 1.29
N SER A 76 10.78 -4.26 1.16
CA SER A 76 9.56 -4.68 1.85
C SER A 76 8.36 -4.54 0.92
N ASN A 77 7.40 -5.44 1.08
CA ASN A 77 6.09 -5.40 0.42
C ASN A 77 5.09 -4.46 1.11
N ASP A 78 5.40 -3.95 2.32
CA ASP A 78 4.57 -2.97 3.00
C ASP A 78 4.86 -1.54 2.47
N ILE A 79 3.97 -1.08 1.60
CA ILE A 79 4.02 0.24 0.97
C ILE A 79 4.02 1.37 2.02
N HIS A 80 3.25 1.24 3.11
CA HIS A 80 3.15 2.28 4.13
C HIS A 80 4.44 2.40 4.95
N ALA A 81 5.04 1.26 5.30
CA ALA A 81 6.31 1.26 6.02
C ALA A 81 7.45 1.82 5.16
N MET A 82 7.46 1.48 3.87
CA MET A 82 8.43 2.03 2.92
C MET A 82 8.23 3.54 2.72
N ALA A 83 6.99 4.00 2.58
CA ALA A 83 6.67 5.43 2.49
C ALA A 83 7.14 6.21 3.73
N LYS A 84 6.93 5.64 4.92
CA LYS A 84 7.31 6.27 6.19
C LYS A 84 8.82 6.35 6.40
N THR A 85 9.56 5.36 5.90
CA THR A 85 10.99 5.20 6.19
C THR A 85 11.88 5.78 5.09
N TYR A 86 11.55 5.51 3.83
CA TYR A 86 12.33 5.90 2.65
C TYR A 86 11.67 6.99 1.80
N GLY A 87 10.43 7.37 2.12
CA GLY A 87 9.68 8.40 1.39
C GLY A 87 8.79 7.86 0.26
N ILE A 88 8.00 8.77 -0.33
CA ILE A 88 6.93 8.41 -1.25
C ILE A 88 7.43 7.79 -2.57
N GLU A 89 8.58 8.22 -3.07
CA GLU A 89 9.20 7.67 -4.30
C GLU A 89 9.62 6.20 -4.14
N SER A 90 10.03 5.82 -2.92
CA SER A 90 10.32 4.42 -2.62
C SER A 90 9.04 3.58 -2.62
N ALA A 91 7.99 4.09 -1.98
CA ALA A 91 6.67 3.45 -1.97
C ALA A 91 6.10 3.29 -3.38
N LEU A 92 6.26 4.29 -4.25
CA LEU A 92 5.85 4.26 -5.66
C LEU A 92 6.49 3.10 -6.41
N ARG A 93 7.81 2.91 -6.25
CA ARG A 93 8.53 1.78 -6.86
C ARG A 93 8.07 0.43 -6.31
N VAL A 94 7.77 0.36 -5.01
CA VAL A 94 7.22 -0.84 -4.37
C VAL A 94 5.85 -1.18 -4.96
N ILE A 95 4.96 -0.21 -5.14
CA ILE A 95 3.64 -0.42 -5.78
C ILE A 95 3.80 -1.01 -7.18
N ILE A 96 4.66 -0.42 -8.02
CA ILE A 96 4.91 -0.91 -9.38
C ILE A 96 5.40 -2.36 -9.35
N LYS A 97 6.35 -2.66 -8.47
CA LYS A 97 6.94 -4.00 -8.33
C LYS A 97 5.91 -5.02 -7.85
N GLU A 98 5.17 -4.72 -6.77
CA GLU A 98 4.17 -5.63 -6.21
C GLU A 98 3.06 -5.94 -7.22
N ILE A 99 2.53 -4.92 -7.92
CA ILE A 99 1.51 -5.15 -8.96
C ILE A 99 2.08 -6.01 -10.09
N LYS A 100 3.31 -5.73 -10.54
CA LYS A 100 3.97 -6.51 -11.58
C LYS A 100 4.15 -7.97 -11.15
N ASP A 101 4.60 -8.20 -9.92
CA ASP A 101 4.88 -9.54 -9.39
C ASP A 101 3.58 -10.36 -9.28
N VAL A 102 2.45 -9.75 -8.93
CA VAL A 102 1.12 -10.39 -8.96
C VAL A 102 0.76 -10.87 -10.37
N PHE A 103 0.93 -10.05 -11.40
CA PHE A 103 0.64 -10.45 -12.78
C PHE A 103 1.64 -11.48 -13.33
N ALA A 104 2.90 -11.41 -12.90
CA ALA A 104 3.96 -12.31 -13.35
C ALA A 104 3.68 -13.78 -12.96
N VAL A 105 3.06 -14.03 -11.80
CA VAL A 105 2.65 -15.38 -11.36
C VAL A 105 1.68 -16.04 -12.36
N TYR A 106 0.87 -15.24 -13.05
CA TYR A 106 -0.07 -15.71 -14.07
C TYR A 106 0.50 -15.67 -15.50
N GLY A 107 1.78 -15.31 -15.66
CA GLY A 107 2.41 -15.15 -16.97
C GLY A 107 1.91 -13.95 -17.78
N ILE A 108 1.21 -13.01 -17.14
CA ILE A 108 0.66 -11.82 -17.79
C ILE A 108 1.73 -10.73 -17.81
N VAL A 109 2.14 -10.32 -19.01
CA VAL A 109 3.09 -9.22 -19.19
C VAL A 109 2.34 -7.92 -19.37
N VAL A 110 2.42 -7.04 -18.38
CA VAL A 110 1.85 -5.69 -18.42
C VAL A 110 2.95 -4.68 -18.76
N ASP A 111 2.66 -3.75 -19.66
CA ASP A 111 3.59 -2.67 -19.99
C ASP A 111 3.84 -1.79 -18.76
N PRO A 112 5.11 -1.51 -18.41
CA PRO A 112 5.45 -0.71 -17.23
C PRO A 112 4.85 0.70 -17.25
N ARG A 113 4.52 1.26 -18.43
CA ARG A 113 3.90 2.58 -18.56
C ARG A 113 2.51 2.62 -17.90
N HIS A 114 1.75 1.53 -17.97
CA HIS A 114 0.45 1.44 -17.30
C HIS A 114 0.61 1.41 -15.78
N LEU A 115 1.58 0.64 -15.29
CA LEU A 115 1.85 0.49 -13.87
C LEU A 115 2.38 1.79 -13.26
N SER A 116 3.28 2.49 -13.97
CA SER A 116 3.78 3.81 -13.56
C SER A 116 2.65 4.80 -13.41
N LEU A 117 1.77 4.93 -14.42
CA LEU A 117 0.67 5.90 -14.37
C LEU A 117 -0.26 5.66 -13.18
N VAL A 118 -0.55 4.40 -12.87
CA VAL A 118 -1.39 4.05 -11.70
C VAL A 118 -0.66 4.39 -10.40
N ALA A 119 0.62 4.01 -10.26
CA ALA A 119 1.39 4.29 -9.06
C ALA A 119 1.58 5.81 -8.83
N ASP A 120 1.88 6.56 -9.90
CA ASP A 120 1.97 8.03 -9.89
C ASP A 120 0.65 8.64 -9.41
N TYR A 121 -0.48 8.18 -9.95
CA TYR A 121 -1.81 8.65 -9.53
C TYR A 121 -2.17 8.26 -8.08
N MET A 122 -1.62 7.17 -7.55
CA MET A 122 -1.80 6.81 -6.14
C MET A 122 -0.92 7.64 -5.21
N CYS A 123 0.15 8.26 -5.71
CA CYS A 123 1.20 8.90 -4.90
C CYS A 123 1.40 10.40 -5.16
N PHE A 124 0.67 11.02 -6.11
CA PHE A 124 0.93 12.39 -6.56
C PHE A 124 0.85 13.48 -5.48
N GLU A 125 0.12 13.24 -4.38
CA GLU A 125 0.04 14.18 -3.25
C GLU A 125 1.11 13.96 -2.18
N GLY A 126 2.11 13.11 -2.45
CA GLY A 126 3.16 12.78 -1.49
C GLY A 126 2.73 11.78 -0.42
N ILE A 127 1.51 11.24 -0.52
CA ILE A 127 0.98 10.19 0.35
C ILE A 127 0.39 9.06 -0.50
N TYR A 128 0.46 7.83 0.02
CA TYR A 128 -0.19 6.69 -0.62
C TYR A 128 -1.71 6.79 -0.49
N LYS A 129 -2.40 6.87 -1.63
CA LYS A 129 -3.86 6.90 -1.72
C LYS A 129 -4.40 5.65 -2.41
N PRO A 130 -5.27 4.88 -1.74
CA PRO A 130 -5.97 3.78 -2.39
C PRO A 130 -7.00 4.30 -3.39
N LEU A 131 -7.33 3.52 -4.41
CA LEU A 131 -8.39 3.87 -5.38
C LEU A 131 -9.78 3.51 -4.85
N ASN A 132 -10.25 4.23 -3.81
CA ASN A 132 -11.55 3.99 -3.17
C ASN A 132 -12.33 5.29 -2.89
N ARG A 133 -13.54 5.14 -2.31
CA ARG A 133 -14.44 6.24 -1.97
C ARG A 133 -13.86 7.28 -1.01
N PHE A 134 -12.84 6.94 -0.24
CA PHE A 134 -12.19 7.87 0.70
C PHE A 134 -11.17 8.73 -0.04
N ALA A 135 -10.41 8.15 -0.97
CA ALA A 135 -9.45 8.91 -1.75
C ALA A 135 -10.12 9.85 -2.77
N ILE A 136 -11.26 9.47 -3.36
CA ILE A 136 -11.94 10.32 -4.35
C ILE A 136 -12.43 11.65 -3.76
N GLN A 137 -12.56 11.75 -2.43
CA GLN A 137 -12.91 13.00 -1.73
C GLN A 137 -11.90 14.13 -1.96
N SER A 138 -10.65 13.78 -2.27
CA SER A 138 -9.61 14.76 -2.60
C SER A 138 -9.68 15.30 -4.03
N ASN A 139 -10.54 14.73 -4.88
CA ASN A 139 -10.69 15.18 -6.25
C ASN A 139 -11.40 16.54 -6.31
N SER A 140 -10.99 17.40 -7.25
CA SER A 140 -11.46 18.79 -7.33
C SER A 140 -12.85 18.97 -7.93
N SER A 141 -13.44 17.95 -8.57
CA SER A 141 -14.75 18.03 -9.23
C SER A 141 -15.84 17.40 -8.36
N PRO A 142 -16.74 18.20 -7.74
CA PRO A 142 -17.87 17.69 -6.98
C PRO A 142 -18.78 16.77 -7.80
N LEU A 143 -19.00 17.07 -9.09
CA LEU A 143 -19.82 16.22 -9.95
C LEU A 143 -19.15 14.87 -10.19
N GLN A 144 -17.83 14.83 -10.38
CA GLN A 144 -17.11 13.57 -10.50
C GLN A 144 -17.22 12.74 -9.21
N GLN A 145 -17.10 13.36 -8.04
CA GLN A 145 -17.29 12.68 -6.75
C GLN A 145 -18.70 12.07 -6.63
N MET A 146 -19.74 12.85 -6.98
CA MET A 146 -21.13 12.39 -6.93
C MET A 146 -21.43 11.22 -7.88
N THR A 147 -20.78 11.18 -9.04
CA THR A 147 -20.97 10.10 -10.04
C THR A 147 -20.28 8.78 -9.68
N PHE A 148 -19.40 8.76 -8.68
CA PHE A 148 -18.72 7.54 -8.25
C PHE A 148 -19.56 6.77 -7.22
N GLU A 149 -19.68 7.28 -6.00
CA GLU A 149 -20.45 6.67 -4.90
C GLU A 149 -20.94 7.74 -3.92
N THR A 150 -21.95 7.42 -3.10
CA THR A 150 -22.42 8.28 -1.99
C THR A 150 -22.86 9.69 -2.42
N SER A 151 -23.58 9.81 -3.54
CA SER A 151 -23.91 11.08 -4.21
C SER A 151 -24.54 12.12 -3.30
N TYR A 152 -25.51 11.73 -2.45
CA TYR A 152 -26.18 12.66 -1.55
C TYR A 152 -25.24 13.30 -0.52
N LYS A 153 -24.25 12.55 -0.03
CA LYS A 153 -23.27 13.06 0.93
C LYS A 153 -22.41 14.14 0.27
N PHE A 154 -21.84 13.84 -0.89
CA PHE A 154 -21.02 14.79 -1.64
C PHE A 154 -21.82 16.02 -2.09
N LEU A 155 -23.07 15.84 -2.49
CA LEU A 155 -23.96 16.96 -2.82
C LEU A 155 -24.21 17.87 -1.62
N LYS A 156 -24.51 17.29 -0.45
CA LYS A 156 -24.69 18.04 0.78
C LYS A 156 -23.42 18.79 1.16
N GLU A 157 -22.26 18.13 1.15
CA GLU A 157 -20.97 18.76 1.48
C GLU A 157 -20.64 19.89 0.51
N ALA A 158 -20.77 19.67 -0.79
CA ALA A 158 -20.55 20.69 -1.82
C ALA A 158 -21.48 21.89 -1.66
N THR A 159 -22.77 21.66 -1.36
CA THR A 159 -23.75 22.74 -1.15
C THR A 159 -23.43 23.53 0.13
N MET A 160 -23.07 22.84 1.22
CA MET A 160 -22.72 23.47 2.49
C MET A 160 -21.43 24.30 2.40
N MET A 161 -20.46 23.84 1.60
CA MET A 161 -19.19 24.53 1.38
C MET A 161 -19.26 25.61 0.29
N GLY A 162 -20.36 25.69 -0.47
CA GLY A 162 -20.45 26.57 -1.64
C GLY A 162 -19.44 26.19 -2.75
N ALA A 163 -19.16 24.90 -2.91
CA ALA A 163 -18.19 24.42 -3.88
C ALA A 163 -18.67 24.66 -5.32
N HIS A 164 -17.73 24.99 -6.22
CA HIS A 164 -17.98 25.17 -7.65
C HIS A 164 -17.27 24.07 -8.45
N ASP A 165 -17.91 23.56 -9.50
CA ASP A 165 -17.28 22.61 -10.42
C ASP A 165 -16.79 23.34 -11.67
N GLU A 166 -15.51 23.18 -12.01
CA GLU A 166 -14.91 23.83 -13.19
C GLU A 166 -15.31 23.18 -14.52
N LEU A 167 -16.07 22.07 -14.50
CA LEU A 167 -16.50 21.33 -15.68
C LEU A 167 -15.31 20.95 -16.58
N ARG A 168 -14.25 20.45 -15.94
CA ARG A 168 -13.03 19.94 -16.59
C ARG A 168 -12.98 18.42 -16.60
N SER A 169 -13.51 17.77 -15.56
CA SER A 169 -13.53 16.30 -15.51
C SER A 169 -14.47 15.74 -16.58
N PRO A 170 -14.14 14.58 -17.18
CA PRO A 170 -15.03 13.93 -18.14
C PRO A 170 -16.43 13.69 -17.56
N SER A 171 -16.52 13.24 -16.30
CA SER A 171 -17.81 13.03 -15.62
C SER A 171 -18.64 14.30 -15.52
N ALA A 172 -18.04 15.42 -15.09
CA ALA A 172 -18.76 16.69 -14.96
C ALA A 172 -19.25 17.21 -16.32
N CYS A 173 -18.42 17.10 -17.36
CA CYS A 173 -18.80 17.47 -18.73
C CYS A 173 -20.02 16.67 -19.21
N LEU A 174 -20.03 15.36 -18.98
CA LEU A 174 -21.15 14.50 -19.38
C LEU A 174 -22.44 14.84 -18.64
N VAL A 175 -22.37 15.12 -17.34
CA VAL A 175 -23.55 15.50 -16.53
C VAL A 175 -24.24 16.75 -17.08
N VAL A 176 -23.48 17.73 -17.58
CA VAL A 176 -24.03 18.99 -18.12
C VAL A 176 -24.19 19.01 -19.64
N GLY A 177 -23.84 17.93 -20.34
CA GLY A 177 -23.91 17.84 -21.80
C GLY A 177 -22.85 18.65 -22.55
N LYS A 178 -21.70 18.94 -21.92
CA LYS A 178 -20.56 19.64 -22.52
C LYS A 178 -19.57 18.64 -23.15
N VAL A 179 -18.91 19.04 -24.23
CA VAL A 179 -17.84 18.24 -24.86
C VAL A 179 -16.68 18.05 -23.87
N VAL A 180 -16.21 16.81 -23.74
CA VAL A 180 -15.07 16.45 -22.87
C VAL A 180 -13.76 16.97 -23.47
N LYS A 181 -12.90 17.57 -22.63
CA LYS A 181 -11.56 18.03 -23.00
C LYS A 181 -10.57 16.86 -23.11
N GLY A 182 -10.79 15.96 -24.06
CA GLY A 182 -9.94 14.80 -24.31
C GLY A 182 -9.97 14.40 -25.78
N GLY A 183 -8.86 13.87 -26.30
CA GLY A 183 -8.76 13.48 -27.72
C GLY A 183 -9.03 14.66 -28.66
N THR A 184 -10.11 14.57 -29.44
CA THR A 184 -10.52 15.63 -30.39
C THR A 184 -11.07 16.89 -29.73
N GLY A 185 -11.49 16.83 -28.46
CA GLY A 185 -11.98 17.98 -27.70
C GLY A 185 -10.89 18.78 -26.98
N LEU A 186 -9.60 18.48 -27.22
CA LEU A 186 -8.47 19.18 -26.59
C LEU A 186 -8.18 20.56 -27.19
N PHE A 187 -8.69 20.83 -28.39
CA PHE A 187 -8.45 22.08 -29.10
C PHE A 187 -9.75 22.59 -29.72
N ASP A 188 -9.81 23.90 -29.92
CA ASP A 188 -10.91 24.55 -30.61
C ASP A 188 -10.55 24.76 -32.09
N LEU A 189 -11.56 24.65 -32.96
CA LEU A 189 -11.45 25.01 -34.36
C LEU A 189 -11.96 26.42 -34.57
N LYS A 190 -11.19 27.24 -35.29
CA LYS A 190 -11.60 28.59 -35.69
C LYS A 190 -11.50 28.69 -37.20
N GLN A 191 -12.54 29.24 -37.82
CA GLN A 191 -12.52 29.57 -39.24
C GLN A 191 -11.98 31.01 -39.40
N PRO A 192 -10.91 31.22 -40.17
CA PRO A 192 -10.45 32.57 -40.47
C PRO A 192 -11.49 33.29 -41.33
N LEU A 193 -11.91 34.48 -40.89
CA LEU A 193 -12.73 35.38 -41.69
C LEU A 193 -11.80 36.15 -42.63
N THR A 194 -12.08 36.05 -43.93
CA THR A 194 -11.40 36.83 -44.99
C THR A 194 -12.04 38.20 -45.11
#